data_AF-A0A2V2CBL3-F1
#
_entry.id   AF-A0A2V2CBL3-F1
#
_cell.length_a   1.000
_cell.length_b   1.000
_cell.length_c   1.000
_cell.angle_alpha   90.00
_cell.angle_beta   90.00
_cell.angle_gamma   90.00
#
_symmetry.space_group_name_H-M   'P 1'
#
loop_
_entity.id
_entity.type
_entity.pdbx_description
1 polymer ?
#
loop_
_entity_poly.entity_id
_entity_poly.type
_entity_poly.pdbx_seq_one_letter_code
_entity_poly.pdbx_strand_id
1 'polypeptide(L)'
;MSTLGDNGNYDVIPIAVIETEPLHSLAEDDFNFVDEILECNDELNFYMELHCDARNIFGSLSGIAPDDYLNVYANYNVTTRQVDDTLDIMICRSVGSNEAAVYELSETEKEIVLEKMDEYCQEREGMTLDEYCESMQTECLTPEL
;
A
#
# COMPACT_ATOMS: atom_id res chain seq x y z
N MET A 1 0.36 38.14 -30.41
CA MET A 1 0.30 36.74 -30.86
C MET A 1 0.77 35.90 -29.70
N SER A 2 -0.13 35.06 -29.19
CA SER A 2 -0.02 34.31 -27.96
C SER A 2 1.08 33.24 -28.03
N THR A 3 1.84 33.07 -26.97
CA THR A 3 2.35 31.75 -26.58
C THR A 3 1.80 31.48 -25.20
N LEU A 4 0.87 30.51 -25.18
CA LEU A 4 0.18 30.04 -23.99
C LEU A 4 1.20 29.61 -22.95
N GLY A 5 0.91 29.92 -21.68
CA GLY A 5 1.53 29.24 -20.57
C GLY A 5 1.28 27.75 -20.72
N ASP A 6 2.37 27.00 -20.79
CA ASP A 6 2.37 25.58 -20.47
C ASP A 6 2.11 25.49 -18.96
N ASN A 7 0.84 25.69 -18.60
CA ASN A 7 0.35 25.24 -17.31
C ASN A 7 0.44 23.73 -17.45
N GLY A 8 1.50 23.14 -16.90
CA GLY A 8 1.70 21.71 -16.79
C GLY A 8 0.51 21.08 -16.09
N ASN A 9 -0.57 20.92 -16.84
CA ASN A 9 -1.57 19.91 -16.63
C ASN A 9 -0.79 18.65 -16.97
N TYR A 10 -0.06 18.12 -15.98
CA TYR A 10 0.10 16.69 -15.88
C TYR A 10 -1.33 16.19 -15.95
N ASP A 11 -1.77 15.85 -17.16
CA ASP A 11 -2.95 15.03 -17.35
C ASP A 11 -2.59 13.83 -16.50
N VAL A 12 -3.16 13.78 -15.29
CA VAL A 12 -3.06 12.64 -14.40
C VAL A 12 -3.78 11.58 -15.19
N ILE A 13 -3.03 10.92 -16.08
CA ILE A 13 -3.54 9.84 -16.90
C ILE A 13 -4.10 8.89 -15.86
N PRO A 14 -5.43 8.71 -15.78
CA PRO A 14 -6.00 7.92 -14.72
C PRO A 14 -5.36 6.55 -14.87
N ILE A 15 -4.57 6.17 -13.86
CA ILE A 15 -3.97 4.86 -13.86
C ILE A 15 -5.17 3.91 -13.86
N ALA A 16 -5.27 3.10 -14.90
CA ALA A 16 -6.35 2.14 -14.99
C ALA A 16 -6.19 1.19 -13.80
N VAL A 17 -7.14 1.25 -12.86
CA VAL A 17 -7.19 0.35 -11.71
C VAL A 17 -7.75 -0.98 -12.19
N ILE A 18 -6.91 -2.00 -12.15
CA ILE A 18 -7.27 -3.36 -12.56
C ILE A 18 -7.79 -4.09 -11.32
N GLU A 19 -8.99 -4.67 -11.39
CA GLU A 19 -9.49 -5.59 -10.37
C GLU A 19 -8.73 -6.91 -10.47
N THR A 20 -8.21 -7.40 -9.34
CA THR A 20 -7.54 -8.70 -9.26
C THR A 20 -8.53 -9.86 -9.26
N GLU A 21 -8.15 -11.00 -9.82
CA GLU A 21 -8.91 -12.25 -9.74
C GLU A 21 -8.15 -13.28 -8.89
N PRO A 22 -8.24 -13.23 -7.54
CA PRO A 22 -7.44 -14.08 -6.66
C PRO A 22 -7.53 -15.56 -7.01
N LEU A 23 -6.39 -16.24 -7.09
CA LEU A 23 -6.37 -17.70 -7.14
C LEU A 23 -6.31 -18.28 -5.73
N HIS A 24 -5.57 -17.65 -4.82
CA HIS A 24 -5.36 -18.04 -3.43
C HIS A 24 -5.46 -16.84 -2.50
N SER A 25 -5.88 -17.06 -1.24
CA SER A 25 -5.91 -16.04 -0.19
C SER A 25 -4.52 -15.77 0.36
N LEU A 26 -4.29 -14.54 0.82
CA LEU A 26 -3.06 -14.12 1.47
C LEU A 26 -2.90 -14.79 2.85
N ALA A 27 -1.77 -15.42 3.10
CA ALA A 27 -1.41 -16.02 4.38
C ALA A 27 -0.25 -15.27 5.06
N GLU A 28 -0.06 -15.52 6.36
CA GLU A 28 0.99 -14.87 7.17
C GLU A 28 2.40 -15.08 6.59
N ASP A 29 2.72 -16.26 6.07
CA ASP A 29 4.05 -16.57 5.51
C ASP A 29 4.28 -15.99 4.09
N ASP A 30 3.24 -15.45 3.45
CA ASP A 30 3.31 -15.01 2.05
C ASP A 30 4.00 -13.64 1.88
N PHE A 31 4.12 -12.87 2.96
CA PHE A 31 4.63 -11.50 2.90
C PHE A 31 5.24 -11.03 4.22
N ASN A 32 5.99 -9.93 4.17
CA ASN A 32 6.35 -9.17 5.36
C ASN A 32 6.33 -7.67 5.06
N PHE A 33 6.14 -6.86 6.11
CA PHE A 33 6.37 -5.42 6.00
C PHE A 33 7.86 -5.12 6.09
N VAL A 34 8.32 -4.20 5.24
CA VAL A 34 9.71 -3.76 5.20
C VAL A 34 9.77 -2.26 4.91
N ASP A 35 10.98 -1.69 5.02
CA ASP A 35 11.29 -0.29 4.69
C ASP A 35 10.64 0.76 5.63
N GLU A 36 10.40 2.00 5.19
CA GLU A 36 9.74 3.03 6.00
C GLU A 36 8.20 2.93 5.95
N ILE A 37 7.54 3.28 7.06
CA ILE A 37 6.08 3.48 7.11
C ILE A 37 5.82 4.89 6.60
N LEU A 38 5.00 5.02 5.55
CA LEU A 38 4.66 6.32 4.97
C LEU A 38 3.41 6.88 5.65
N GLU A 39 3.51 8.11 6.13
CA GLU A 39 2.43 8.80 6.84
C GLU A 39 1.76 9.83 5.92
N CYS A 40 0.45 9.73 5.72
CA CYS A 40 -0.29 10.62 4.83
C CYS A 40 -1.71 10.89 5.35
N ASN A 41 -2.00 12.12 5.78
CA ASN A 41 -3.36 12.60 6.10
C ASN A 41 -4.22 11.59 6.91
N ASP A 42 -3.71 11.16 8.07
CA ASP A 42 -4.37 10.19 8.97
C ASP A 42 -4.41 8.74 8.45
N GLU A 43 -3.55 8.41 7.49
CA GLU A 43 -3.35 7.07 6.98
C GLU A 43 -1.87 6.67 7.04
N LEU A 44 -1.64 5.40 7.37
CA LEU A 44 -0.34 4.75 7.32
C LEU A 44 -0.29 3.82 6.12
N ASN A 45 0.76 3.96 5.33
CA ASN A 45 1.03 3.15 4.16
C ASN A 45 2.23 2.27 4.44
N PHE A 46 2.00 0.96 4.53
CA PHE A 46 3.04 -0.03 4.78
C PHE A 46 3.42 -0.71 3.47
N TYR A 47 4.72 -0.69 3.15
CA TYR A 47 5.23 -1.43 2.01
C TYR A 47 5.34 -2.91 2.32
N MET A 48 4.73 -3.73 1.47
CA MET A 48 4.64 -5.17 1.61
C MET A 48 5.61 -5.85 0.63
N GLU A 49 6.62 -6.52 1.17
CA GLU A 49 7.48 -7.43 0.41
C GLU A 49 6.83 -8.81 0.37
N LEU A 50 6.54 -9.31 -0.83
CA LEU A 50 5.99 -10.64 -1.02
C LEU A 50 7.10 -11.69 -1.08
N HIS A 51 6.93 -12.77 -0.34
CA HIS A 51 7.78 -13.97 -0.38
C HIS A 51 7.21 -15.07 -1.28
N CYS A 52 5.98 -14.88 -1.76
CA CYS A 52 5.29 -15.77 -2.68
C CYS A 52 5.27 -15.21 -4.12
N ASP A 53 4.86 -16.06 -5.07
CA ASP A 53 4.54 -15.62 -6.43
C ASP A 53 3.29 -14.74 -6.40
N ALA A 54 3.46 -13.43 -6.55
CA ALA A 54 2.36 -12.45 -6.56
C ALA A 54 1.24 -12.79 -7.56
N ARG A 55 1.55 -13.47 -8.67
CA ARG A 55 0.55 -13.95 -9.65
C ARG A 55 -0.37 -15.04 -9.09
N ASN A 56 0.07 -15.79 -8.08
CA ASN A 56 -0.77 -16.80 -7.41
C ASN A 56 -1.75 -16.15 -6.43
N ILE A 57 -1.39 -15.02 -5.81
CA ILE A 57 -2.27 -14.32 -4.87
C ILE A 57 -3.21 -13.39 -5.63
N PHE A 58 -2.68 -12.47 -6.43
CA PHE A 58 -3.45 -11.42 -7.12
C PHE A 58 -4.05 -11.87 -8.47
N GLY A 59 -3.78 -13.10 -8.88
CA GLY A 59 -4.31 -13.68 -10.11
C GLY A 59 -3.67 -13.14 -11.38
N SER A 60 -4.45 -13.18 -12.47
CA SER A 60 -3.99 -12.77 -13.81
C SER A 60 -3.86 -11.25 -13.93
N LEU A 61 -2.87 -10.68 -13.25
CA LEU A 61 -2.28 -9.39 -13.56
C LEU A 61 -1.70 -9.46 -14.98
N SER A 62 -2.60 -9.29 -15.95
CA SER A 62 -2.37 -9.67 -17.34
C SER A 62 -1.27 -8.77 -17.92
N GLY A 63 -0.10 -9.34 -18.21
CA GLY A 63 0.97 -8.65 -18.92
C GLY A 63 2.18 -8.23 -18.09
N ILE A 64 2.29 -8.63 -16.81
CA ILE A 64 3.55 -8.46 -16.06
C ILE A 64 4.64 -9.26 -16.77
N ALA A 65 5.72 -8.61 -17.20
CA ALA A 65 6.93 -9.23 -17.73
C ALA A 65 7.84 -9.72 -16.58
N PRO A 66 8.79 -10.63 -16.83
CA PRO A 66 9.74 -11.06 -15.80
C PRO A 66 10.59 -9.92 -15.21
N ASP A 67 10.82 -8.86 -15.99
CA ASP A 67 11.58 -7.66 -15.59
C ASP A 67 10.69 -6.57 -14.96
N ASP A 68 9.37 -6.78 -14.91
CA ASP A 68 8.46 -5.87 -14.23
C ASP A 68 8.44 -6.20 -12.73
N TYR A 69 8.36 -5.15 -11.91
CA TYR A 69 8.30 -5.30 -10.46
C TYR A 69 6.96 -4.80 -9.92
N LEU A 70 6.56 -5.39 -8.80
CA LEU A 70 5.35 -5.05 -8.09
C LEU A 70 5.73 -4.37 -6.79
N ASN A 71 5.07 -3.25 -6.53
CA ASN A 71 5.05 -2.65 -5.21
C ASN A 71 3.64 -2.84 -4.65
N VAL A 72 3.55 -3.43 -3.47
CA VAL A 72 2.28 -3.68 -2.79
C VAL A 72 2.26 -2.84 -1.52
N TYR A 73 1.15 -2.16 -1.29
CA TYR A 73 0.95 -1.31 -0.13
C TYR A 73 -0.31 -1.75 0.61
N ALA A 74 -0.20 -1.80 1.93
CA ALA A 74 -1.33 -1.97 2.82
C ALA A 74 -1.58 -0.66 3.56
N ASN A 75 -2.81 -0.19 3.49
CA ASN A 75 -3.23 1.09 4.03
C ASN A 75 -3.93 0.85 5.36
N TYR A 76 -3.60 1.68 6.35
CA TYR A 76 -4.19 1.62 7.68
C TYR A 76 -4.68 3.01 8.09
N ASN A 77 -5.98 3.09 8.35
CA ASN A 77 -6.62 4.33 8.76
C ASN A 77 -6.42 4.55 10.26
N VAL A 78 -5.67 5.60 10.61
CA VAL A 78 -5.36 5.95 12.00
C VAL A 78 -6.62 6.36 12.77
N THR A 79 -7.58 6.99 12.10
CA THR A 79 -8.81 7.49 12.74
C THR A 79 -9.76 6.35 13.10
N THR A 80 -9.99 5.40 12.18
CA THR A 80 -10.90 4.27 12.40
C THR A 80 -10.21 3.07 13.05
N ARG A 81 -8.88 3.06 13.10
CA ARG A 81 -8.04 1.98 13.60
C ARG A 81 -8.27 0.67 12.83
N GLN A 82 -8.33 0.78 11.51
CA GLN A 82 -8.67 -0.33 10.61
C GLN A 82 -7.76 -0.34 9.39
N VAL A 83 -7.40 -1.56 8.96
CA VAL A 83 -6.82 -1.81 7.64
C VAL A 83 -7.90 -1.52 6.59
N ASP A 84 -7.51 -0.92 5.48
CA ASP A 84 -8.43 -0.68 4.36
C ASP A 84 -8.97 -1.98 3.75
N ASP A 85 -10.06 -1.82 2.99
CA ASP A 85 -10.70 -2.94 2.31
C ASP A 85 -9.86 -3.53 1.17
N THR A 86 -8.85 -2.79 0.71
CA THR A 86 -8.03 -3.16 -0.45
C THR A 86 -6.55 -2.95 -0.20
N LEU A 87 -5.71 -3.78 -0.82
CA LEU A 87 -4.28 -3.48 -1.01
C LEU A 87 -4.09 -2.72 -2.32
N ASP A 88 -3.24 -1.70 -2.29
CA ASP A 88 -2.82 -0.95 -3.47
C ASP A 88 -1.60 -1.62 -4.11
N ILE A 89 -1.73 -2.02 -5.37
CA ILE A 89 -0.67 -2.69 -6.13
C ILE A 89 -0.23 -1.77 -7.25
N MET A 90 1.01 -1.31 -7.19
CA MET A 90 1.64 -0.57 -8.28
C MET A 90 2.47 -1.52 -9.15
N ILE A 91 2.08 -1.61 -10.42
CA ILE A 91 2.74 -2.43 -11.43
C ILE A 91 3.72 -1.53 -12.17
N CYS A 92 5.00 -1.66 -11.87
CA CYS A 92 6.05 -0.91 -12.53
C CYS A 92 6.58 -1.68 -13.73
N ARG A 93 6.20 -1.22 -14.92
CA ARG A 93 6.58 -1.85 -16.17
C ARG A 93 7.98 -1.42 -16.59
N SER A 94 8.83 -2.39 -16.91
CA SER A 94 10.13 -2.21 -17.56
C SER A 94 10.01 -1.51 -18.92
N VAL A 95 8.87 -1.71 -19.60
CA VAL A 95 8.54 -1.07 -20.88
C VAL A 95 7.06 -0.65 -20.89
N GLY A 96 6.82 0.65 -21.07
CA GLY A 96 5.47 1.24 -21.15
C GLY A 96 5.14 2.11 -19.94
N SER A 97 3.85 2.33 -19.71
CA SER A 97 3.35 3.08 -18.55
C SER A 97 3.09 2.14 -17.39
N ASN A 98 3.32 2.63 -16.17
CA ASN A 98 2.94 1.93 -14.94
C ASN A 98 1.42 1.81 -14.85
N GLU A 99 0.97 0.76 -14.18
CA GLU A 99 -0.44 0.48 -13.91
C GLU A 99 -0.66 0.34 -12.41
N ALA A 100 -1.92 0.37 -12.01
CA ALA A 100 -2.35 0.13 -10.64
C ALA A 100 -3.38 -1.00 -10.67
N ALA A 101 -3.37 -1.80 -9.62
CA ALA A 101 -4.38 -2.80 -9.37
C ALA A 101 -4.77 -2.69 -7.90
N VAL A 102 -5.98 -3.14 -7.59
CA VAL A 102 -6.45 -3.25 -6.21
C VAL A 102 -6.80 -4.69 -5.92
N TYR A 103 -6.38 -5.16 -4.75
CA TYR A 103 -6.72 -6.47 -4.23
C TYR A 103 -7.67 -6.33 -3.05
N GLU A 104 -8.90 -6.80 -3.20
CA GLU A 104 -9.89 -6.75 -2.11
C GLU A 104 -9.53 -7.80 -1.04
N LEU A 105 -9.37 -7.33 0.19
CA LEU A 105 -9.06 -8.16 1.35
C LEU A 105 -10.34 -8.72 1.96
N SER A 106 -10.37 -10.03 2.20
CA SER A 106 -11.36 -10.63 3.08
C SER A 106 -11.16 -10.22 4.53
N GLU A 107 -12.18 -10.41 5.38
CA GLU A 107 -12.08 -10.12 6.82
C GLU A 107 -10.90 -10.86 7.47
N THR A 108 -10.68 -12.12 7.10
CA THR A 108 -9.55 -12.92 7.63
C THR A 108 -8.20 -12.38 7.17
N GLU A 109 -8.07 -11.92 5.92
CA GLU A 109 -6.82 -11.34 5.43
C GLU A 109 -6.53 -10.00 6.10
N LYS A 110 -7.56 -9.19 6.40
CA LYS A 110 -7.39 -7.96 7.18
C LYS A 110 -6.86 -8.23 8.59
N GLU A 111 -7.35 -9.27 9.24
CA GLU A 111 -6.85 -9.68 10.56
C GLU A 111 -5.35 -10.05 10.50
N ILE A 112 -4.96 -10.82 9.49
CA ILE A 112 -3.55 -11.20 9.25
C ILE A 112 -2.68 -9.95 8.98
N VAL A 113 -3.14 -9.07 8.10
CA VAL A 113 -2.45 -7.82 7.76
C VAL A 113 -2.28 -6.93 9.00
N LEU A 114 -3.34 -6.80 9.80
CA LEU A 114 -3.33 -6.00 11.02
C LEU A 114 -2.34 -6.54 12.06
N GLU A 115 -2.35 -7.86 12.30
CA GLU A 115 -1.42 -8.50 13.23
C GLU A 115 0.03 -8.24 12.81
N LYS A 116 0.33 -8.41 11.52
CA LYS A 116 1.67 -8.11 10.98
C LYS A 116 2.06 -6.63 11.06
N MET A 117 1.12 -5.70 10.92
CA MET A 117 1.41 -4.28 11.10
C MET A 117 1.81 -3.99 12.56
N ASP A 118 1.12 -4.58 13.53
CA ASP A 118 1.45 -4.44 14.95
C ASP A 118 2.83 -5.05 15.28
N GLU A 119 3.09 -6.26 14.81
CA GLU A 119 4.42 -6.89 14.93
C GLU A 119 5.51 -6.01 14.32
N TYR A 120 5.27 -5.46 13.12
CA TYR A 120 6.22 -4.59 12.44
C TYR A 120 6.52 -3.31 13.22
N CYS A 121 5.49 -2.63 13.73
CA CYS A 121 5.65 -1.46 14.59
C CYS A 121 6.43 -1.80 15.87
N GLN A 122 6.14 -2.96 16.48
CA GLN A 122 6.82 -3.41 17.69
C GLN A 122 8.29 -3.71 17.44
N GLU A 123 8.64 -4.36 16.33
CA GLU A 123 10.03 -4.66 15.97
C GLU A 123 10.84 -3.41 15.60
N ARG A 124 10.23 -2.46 14.87
CA ARG A 124 10.90 -1.27 14.34
C ARG A 124 11.01 -0.14 15.37
N GLU A 125 9.90 0.20 16.00
CA GLU A 125 9.76 1.39 16.83
C GLU A 125 9.72 1.05 18.32
N GLY A 126 9.60 -0.25 18.66
CA GLY A 126 9.51 -0.72 20.05
C GLY A 126 8.17 -0.41 20.72
N MET A 127 7.14 -0.12 19.94
CA MET A 127 5.79 0.22 20.39
C MET A 127 4.73 -0.47 19.54
N THR A 128 3.53 -0.65 20.07
CA THR A 128 2.41 -1.22 19.33
C THR A 128 1.94 -0.29 18.20
N LEU A 129 1.23 -0.82 17.21
CA LEU A 129 0.63 0.01 16.15
C LEU A 129 -0.31 1.06 16.75
N ASP A 130 -1.07 0.70 17.79
CA ASP A 130 -1.99 1.64 18.44
C ASP A 130 -1.24 2.83 19.06
N GLU A 131 -0.17 2.55 19.81
CA GLU A 131 0.71 3.56 20.40
C GLU A 131 1.39 4.42 19.33
N TYR A 132 1.81 3.81 18.22
CA TYR A 132 2.39 4.52 17.08
C TYR A 132 1.42 5.55 16.51
N CYS A 133 0.15 5.19 16.28
CA CYS A 133 -0.78 6.21 15.77
C CYS A 133 -1.24 7.21 16.84
N GLU A 134 -1.12 6.92 18.14
CA GLU A 134 -1.30 7.92 19.19
C GLU A 134 -0.15 8.94 19.21
N SER A 135 1.10 8.50 18.97
CA SER A 135 2.26 9.41 18.92
C SER A 135 2.12 10.39 17.76
N MET A 136 1.71 9.91 16.58
CA MET A 136 1.46 10.76 15.41
C MET A 136 0.41 11.85 15.65
N GLN A 137 -0.71 11.48 16.29
CA GLN A 137 -1.76 12.45 16.63
C GLN A 137 -1.26 13.48 17.65
N THR A 138 -0.36 13.08 18.56
CA THR A 138 0.22 13.97 19.56
C THR A 138 1.22 14.94 18.95
N GLU A 139 2.05 14.49 18.01
CA GLU A 139 3.04 15.32 17.30
C GLU A 139 2.38 16.33 16.34
N CYS A 140 1.26 15.96 15.70
CA CYS A 140 0.43 16.90 14.93
C CYS A 140 -0.22 17.99 15.82
N LEU A 141 -0.49 17.67 17.09
CA LEU A 141 -1.13 18.56 18.07
C LEU A 141 -0.15 19.42 18.87
N THR A 142 1.16 19.36 18.60
CA THR A 142 2.09 20.37 19.11
C THR A 142 2.18 21.54 18.12
N PRO A 143 1.42 22.65 18.30
CA PRO A 143 1.77 23.88 17.62
C PRO A 143 3.16 24.28 18.10
N GLU A 144 4.08 24.56 17.17
CA GLU A 144 5.31 25.27 17.50
C GLU A 144 4.92 26.52 18.32
N LEU A 145 5.37 26.55 19.58
CA LEU A 145 5.17 27.65 20.53
C LEU A 145 6.20 28.76 20.32
#